data_AF-A0A3N0C0C4-F1
#
_entry.id   AF-A0A3N0C0C4-F1
#
_cell.length_a   1.000
_cell.length_b   1.000
_cell.length_c   1.000
_cell.angle_alpha   90.00
_cell.angle_beta   90.00
_cell.angle_gamma   90.00
#
_symmetry.space_group_name_H-M   'P 1'
#
loop_
_entity.id
_entity.type
_entity.pdbx_description
1 polymer ?
#
loop_
_entity_poly.entity_id
_entity_poly.type
_entity_poly.pdbx_seq_one_letter_code
_entity_poly.pdbx_strand_id
1 'polypeptide(L)'
;MNKILITIALAACSLLANAQSLFKKEANWMDTKNGISYEMNIFSKSAKYNNQNLAKANFTIVGDVSILQKIELLQDGNLKFNVPLKSETSEIQLKPGNYTFRMYHKKLGEKDFEVELKKAQLNNIKLTIK
;
A
#
# COMPACT_ATOMS: atom_id res chain seq x y z
N MET A 1 -8.80 46.96 -36.90
CA MET A 1 -8.94 45.56 -37.37
C MET A 1 -7.62 45.19 -38.05
N ASN A 2 -6.80 44.19 -37.71
CA ASN A 2 -6.85 43.05 -36.82
C ASN A 2 -5.38 42.70 -36.51
N LYS A 3 -4.90 42.86 -35.27
CA LYS A 3 -3.66 42.20 -34.80
C LYS A 3 -3.74 41.95 -33.29
N ILE A 4 -4.84 41.33 -32.86
CA ILE A 4 -4.96 40.72 -31.52
C ILE A 4 -5.56 39.37 -31.85
N LEU A 5 -4.78 38.27 -31.87
CA LEU A 5 -5.30 36.89 -31.77
C LEU A 5 -4.25 35.76 -31.89
N ILE A 6 -2.95 35.99 -31.70
CA ILE A 6 -1.98 34.87 -31.69
C ILE A 6 -1.02 35.01 -30.51
N THR A 7 -1.55 34.96 -29.29
CA THR A 7 -0.72 34.78 -28.08
C THR A 7 -1.47 34.03 -26.97
N ILE A 8 -2.50 33.24 -27.31
CA ILE A 8 -3.29 32.46 -26.33
C ILE A 8 -3.18 30.94 -26.58
N ALA A 9 -2.49 30.50 -27.64
CA ALA A 9 -2.41 29.07 -27.97
C ALA A 9 -1.35 28.28 -27.17
N LEU A 10 -0.57 28.90 -26.28
CA LEU A 10 0.52 28.22 -25.54
C LEU A 10 0.39 28.25 -24.01
N ALA A 11 -0.74 28.66 -23.45
CA ALA A 11 -0.95 28.69 -21.99
C ALA A 11 -1.93 27.61 -21.48
N ALA A 12 -2.59 26.86 -22.36
CA ALA A 12 -3.65 25.92 -21.97
C ALA A 12 -3.21 24.44 -21.92
N CYS A 13 -2.01 24.09 -22.41
CA CYS A 13 -1.54 22.69 -22.45
C CYS A 13 -0.60 22.31 -21.29
N SER A 14 -0.24 23.22 -20.39
CA SER A 14 0.62 22.92 -19.23
C SER A 14 -0.15 22.53 -17.96
N LEU A 15 -1.48 22.59 -17.96
CA LEU A 15 -2.30 22.22 -16.79
C LEU A 15 -2.77 20.76 -16.79
N LEU A 16 -2.40 19.95 -17.79
CA LEU A 16 -2.71 18.52 -17.82
C LEU A 16 -1.56 17.64 -17.32
N ALA A 17 -0.54 18.23 -16.69
CA ALA A 17 0.44 17.47 -15.94
C ALA A 17 -0.03 17.34 -14.48
N ASN A 18 -0.15 16.08 -14.04
CA ASN A 18 -0.36 15.63 -12.66
C ASN A 18 -1.81 15.29 -12.24
N ALA A 19 -2.41 14.35 -12.95
CA ALA A 19 -3.02 13.23 -12.23
C ALA A 19 -1.89 12.28 -11.74
N GLN A 20 -0.89 12.83 -11.03
CA GLN A 20 0.02 12.00 -10.25
C GLN A 20 -0.85 11.35 -9.19
N SER A 21 -0.90 10.01 -9.19
CA SER A 21 -1.54 9.21 -8.16
C SER A 21 -1.31 9.87 -6.80
N LEU A 22 -2.39 10.27 -6.11
CA LEU A 22 -2.32 10.90 -4.77
C LEU A 22 -1.56 10.01 -3.77
N PHE A 23 -1.40 8.72 -4.08
CA PHE A 23 -0.55 7.81 -3.35
C PHE A 23 0.85 7.72 -3.96
N LYS A 24 1.85 7.99 -3.14
CA LYS A 24 3.27 7.78 -3.43
C LYS A 24 3.64 6.34 -3.13
N LYS A 25 4.39 5.68 -4.03
CA LYS A 25 4.95 4.35 -3.76
C LYS A 25 6.05 4.49 -2.72
N GLU A 26 5.89 3.86 -1.57
CA GLU A 26 6.86 3.89 -0.47
C GLU A 26 7.77 2.67 -0.49
N ALA A 27 7.23 1.50 -0.84
CA ALA A 27 8.01 0.27 -0.91
C ALA A 27 7.44 -0.69 -1.97
N ASN A 28 8.35 -1.48 -2.53
CA ASN A 28 8.00 -2.66 -3.31
C ASN A 28 8.99 -3.77 -2.99
N TRP A 29 8.42 -4.95 -2.81
CA TRP A 29 9.16 -6.17 -2.65
C TRP A 29 8.59 -7.20 -3.62
N MET A 30 9.48 -7.98 -4.23
CA MET A 30 9.11 -9.06 -5.11
C MET A 30 10.01 -10.27 -4.85
N ASP A 31 9.41 -11.46 -4.79
CA ASP A 31 10.14 -12.72 -4.67
C ASP A 31 9.45 -13.78 -5.51
N THR A 32 10.25 -14.64 -6.14
CA THR A 32 9.77 -15.74 -6.97
C THR A 32 10.42 -17.02 -6.53
N LYS A 33 9.62 -18.00 -6.13
CA LYS A 33 10.13 -19.31 -5.70
C LYS A 33 9.18 -20.41 -6.15
N ASN A 34 9.75 -21.45 -6.74
CA ASN A 34 9.02 -22.62 -7.26
C ASN A 34 7.89 -22.23 -8.23
N GLY A 35 8.12 -21.21 -9.07
CA GLY A 35 7.15 -20.74 -10.06
C GLY A 35 6.02 -19.85 -9.53
N ILE A 36 6.00 -19.55 -8.22
CA ILE A 36 5.04 -18.61 -7.62
C ILE A 36 5.75 -17.29 -7.34
N SER A 37 5.17 -16.18 -7.80
CA SER A 37 5.69 -14.83 -7.60
C SER A 37 4.81 -14.05 -6.62
N TYR A 38 5.46 -13.39 -5.67
CA TYR A 38 4.83 -12.53 -4.67
C TYR A 38 5.29 -11.12 -4.91
N GLU A 39 4.37 -10.17 -4.84
CA GLU A 39 4.67 -8.77 -4.97
C GLU A 39 3.91 -8.00 -3.89
N MET A 40 4.65 -7.42 -2.94
CA MET A 40 4.10 -6.52 -1.93
C MET A 40 4.37 -5.09 -2.37
N ASN A 41 3.32 -4.29 -2.52
CA ASN A 41 3.43 -2.87 -2.81
C ASN A 41 2.80 -2.06 -1.68
N ILE A 42 3.50 -1.02 -1.23
CA ILE A 42 3.00 -0.08 -0.24
C ILE A 42 2.91 1.29 -0.91
N PHE A 43 1.70 1.84 -0.93
CA PHE A 43 1.42 3.16 -1.44
C PHE A 43 0.82 4.02 -0.34
N SER A 44 1.32 5.23 -0.17
CA SER A 44 0.93 6.06 0.96
C SER A 44 0.49 7.44 0.52
N LYS A 45 -0.48 8.00 1.23
CA LYS A 45 -0.84 9.41 1.07
C LYS A 45 -1.10 10.05 2.43
N SER A 46 -0.79 11.33 2.52
CA SER A 46 -1.22 12.16 3.63
C SER A 46 -2.75 12.17 3.70
N ALA A 47 -3.28 12.00 4.90
CA ALA A 47 -4.70 12.00 5.15
C ALA A 47 -5.00 13.00 6.28
N LYS A 48 -5.98 13.87 6.05
CA LYS A 48 -6.48 14.78 7.09
C LYS A 48 -7.43 14.00 8.00
N TYR A 49 -6.87 13.22 8.92
CA TYR A 49 -7.65 12.55 9.96
C TYR A 49 -7.84 13.47 11.15
N ASN A 50 -9.05 13.51 11.71
CA ASN A 50 -9.36 14.25 12.93
C ASN A 50 -8.61 13.69 14.15
N ASN A 51 -8.14 12.44 14.08
CA ASN A 51 -7.37 11.79 15.13
C ASN A 51 -5.91 11.59 14.68
N GLN A 52 -5.04 12.49 15.14
CA GLN A 52 -3.61 12.48 14.79
C GLN A 52 -2.82 11.33 15.42
N ASN A 53 -3.43 10.56 16.33
CA ASN A 53 -2.78 9.46 17.06
C ASN A 53 -2.96 8.09 16.39
N LEU A 54 -3.58 8.03 15.22
CA LEU A 54 -3.81 6.80 14.48
C LEU A 54 -3.14 6.85 13.10
N ALA A 55 -2.64 5.70 12.67
CA ALA A 55 -2.28 5.40 11.30
C ALA A 55 -3.31 4.42 10.73
N LYS A 56 -3.73 4.65 9.49
CA LYS A 56 -4.64 3.75 8.78
C LYS A 56 -3.89 2.98 7.71
N ALA A 57 -4.22 1.70 7.58
CA ALA A 57 -3.75 0.86 6.49
C ALA A 57 -4.92 0.07 5.89
N ASN A 58 -4.99 0.07 4.57
CA ASN A 58 -5.86 -0.80 3.79
C ASN A 58 -4.99 -1.94 3.25
N PHE A 59 -5.26 -3.16 3.69
CA PHE A 59 -4.55 -4.34 3.22
C PHE A 59 -5.40 -5.10 2.22
N THR A 60 -4.87 -5.33 1.02
CA THR A 60 -5.57 -6.07 -0.05
C THR A 60 -4.71 -7.24 -0.51
N ILE A 61 -5.33 -8.42 -0.63
CA ILE A 61 -4.71 -9.60 -1.23
C ILE A 61 -5.31 -9.80 -2.61
N VAL A 62 -4.47 -9.98 -3.62
CA VAL A 62 -4.88 -10.28 -4.99
C VAL A 62 -4.22 -11.57 -5.43
N GLY A 63 -5.02 -12.56 -5.85
CA GLY A 63 -4.56 -13.89 -6.25
C GLY A 63 -5.22 -14.99 -5.41
N ASP A 64 -4.64 -16.19 -5.44
CA ASP A 64 -5.15 -17.33 -4.69
C ASP A 64 -4.77 -17.22 -3.20
N VAL A 65 -5.74 -16.91 -2.34
CA VAL A 65 -5.52 -16.83 -0.88
C VAL A 65 -5.38 -18.20 -0.23
N SER A 66 -5.81 -19.29 -0.89
CA SER A 66 -5.85 -20.63 -0.31
C SER A 66 -4.45 -21.20 -0.04
N ILE A 67 -3.41 -20.64 -0.66
CA ILE A 67 -2.01 -21.03 -0.46
C ILE A 67 -1.39 -20.41 0.79
N LEU A 68 -2.08 -19.46 1.42
CA LEU A 68 -1.68 -18.83 2.67
C LEU A 68 -2.27 -19.60 3.87
N GLN A 69 -1.54 -19.60 4.98
CA GLN A 69 -2.01 -20.13 6.27
C GLN A 69 -2.55 -19.02 7.17
N LYS A 70 -1.80 -17.92 7.28
CA LYS A 70 -2.19 -16.69 7.99
C LYS A 70 -1.29 -15.53 7.56
N ILE A 71 -1.75 -14.31 7.85
CA ILE A 71 -0.94 -13.09 7.78
C ILE A 71 -1.08 -12.39 9.12
N GLU A 72 0.06 -12.06 9.72
CA GLU A 72 0.15 -11.40 11.01
C GLU A 72 0.81 -10.03 10.85
N LEU A 73 0.33 -9.05 11.60
CA LEU A 73 1.00 -7.77 11.75
C LEU A 73 1.60 -7.69 13.15
N LEU A 74 2.92 -7.61 13.19
CA LEU A 74 3.72 -7.62 14.41
C LEU A 74 4.31 -6.22 14.64
N GLN A 75 4.52 -5.87 15.91
CA GLN A 75 5.32 -4.72 16.32
C GLN A 75 6.20 -5.15 17.49
N ASP A 76 7.51 -4.96 17.36
CA ASP A 76 8.50 -5.40 18.35
C ASP A 76 8.35 -6.90 18.68
N GLY A 77 8.08 -7.73 17.66
CA GLY A 77 7.83 -9.17 17.79
C GLY A 77 6.46 -9.56 18.37
N ASN A 78 5.66 -8.60 18.82
CA ASN A 78 4.34 -8.86 19.41
C ASN A 78 3.24 -8.76 18.37
N LEU A 79 2.31 -9.72 18.36
CA LEU A 79 1.13 -9.70 17.50
C LEU A 79 0.23 -8.51 17.83
N LYS A 80 -0.06 -7.68 16.82
CA LYS A 80 -0.97 -6.53 16.92
C LYS A 80 -2.27 -6.75 16.17
N PHE A 81 -2.22 -7.46 15.05
CA PHE A 81 -3.40 -7.71 14.22
C PHE A 81 -3.25 -8.99 13.39
N ASN A 82 -4.33 -9.77 13.30
CA ASN A 82 -4.44 -10.89 12.35
C ASN A 82 -5.17 -10.41 11.11
N VAL A 83 -4.52 -10.45 9.96
CA VAL A 83 -5.14 -10.04 8.69
C VAL A 83 -6.04 -11.16 8.18
N PRO A 84 -7.33 -10.89 7.95
CA PRO A 84 -8.23 -11.88 7.35
C PRO A 84 -7.73 -12.32 5.97
N LEU A 85 -7.67 -13.64 5.75
CA LEU A 85 -7.30 -14.20 4.44
C LEU A 85 -8.50 -14.20 3.49
N LYS A 86 -8.80 -13.03 2.94
CA LYS A 86 -9.85 -12.83 1.95
C LYS A 86 -9.39 -11.87 0.88
N SER A 87 -9.99 -11.98 -0.31
CA SER A 87 -9.67 -11.14 -1.48
C SER A 87 -10.20 -9.70 -1.34
N GLU A 88 -10.90 -9.40 -0.24
CA GLU A 88 -11.41 -8.07 0.08
C GLU A 88 -10.37 -7.24 0.82
N THR A 89 -10.48 -5.92 0.68
CA THR A 89 -9.67 -4.98 1.46
C THR A 89 -10.03 -5.06 2.95
N SER A 90 -9.02 -5.26 3.78
CA SER A 90 -9.12 -5.19 5.24
C SER A 90 -8.61 -3.84 5.73
N GLU A 91 -9.44 -3.07 6.43
CA GLU A 91 -9.01 -1.84 7.09
C GLU A 91 -8.36 -2.16 8.44
N ILE A 92 -7.19 -1.59 8.67
CA ILE A 92 -6.38 -1.75 9.87
C ILE A 92 -6.15 -0.33 10.43
N GLN A 93 -6.47 -0.14 11.71
CA GLN A 93 -6.20 1.10 12.43
C GLN A 93 -5.30 0.80 13.63
N LEU A 94 -4.12 1.38 13.64
CA LEU A 94 -3.10 1.14 14.67
C LEU A 94 -2.42 2.45 15.06
N LYS A 95 -1.64 2.41 16.14
CA LYS A 95 -0.76 3.52 16.49
C LYS A 95 0.32 3.67 15.41
N PRO A 96 0.81 4.88 15.12
CA PRO A 96 1.97 5.05 14.27
C PRO A 96 3.19 4.27 14.79
N GLY A 97 4.02 3.75 13.90
CA GLY A 97 5.20 2.96 14.23
C GLY A 97 5.66 2.05 13.11
N ASN A 98 6.76 1.33 13.35
CA ASN A 98 7.26 0.28 12.45
C ASN A 98 6.58 -1.05 12.77
N TYR A 99 6.09 -1.71 11.74
CA TYR A 99 5.40 -2.99 11.84
C TYR A 99 5.97 -3.99 10.84
N THR A 100 5.86 -5.27 11.17
CA THR A 100 6.23 -6.38 10.29
C THR A 100 4.98 -7.13 9.87
N PHE A 101 4.67 -7.13 8.58
CA PHE A 101 3.74 -8.08 7.99
C PHE A 101 4.44 -9.42 7.82
N ARG A 102 4.07 -10.40 8.64
CA ARG A 102 4.54 -11.77 8.52
C ARG A 102 3.51 -12.61 7.78
N MET A 103 3.90 -13.10 6.61
CA MET A 103 3.10 -13.99 5.78
C MET A 103 3.55 -15.43 5.97
N TYR A 104 2.60 -16.33 6.23
CA TYR A 104 2.85 -17.76 6.35
C TYR A 104 2.31 -18.48 5.12
N HIS A 105 3.20 -18.94 4.25
CA HIS A 105 2.85 -19.64 3.03
C HIS A 105 2.99 -21.16 3.18
N LYS A 106 2.00 -21.93 2.70
CA LYS A 106 1.96 -23.39 2.86
C LYS A 106 3.18 -24.14 2.28
N LYS A 107 3.84 -23.59 1.25
CA LYS A 107 5.01 -24.21 0.60
C LYS A 107 6.33 -23.44 0.74
N LEU A 108 6.26 -22.15 1.06
CA LEU A 108 7.44 -21.26 1.01
C LEU A 108 7.92 -20.85 2.40
N GLY A 109 7.15 -21.18 3.44
CA GLY A 109 7.44 -20.80 4.81
C GLY A 109 7.07 -19.35 5.10
N GLU A 110 7.81 -18.76 6.02
CA GLU A 110 7.56 -17.43 6.55
C GLU A 110 8.29 -16.36 5.73
N LYS A 111 7.62 -15.22 5.53
CA LYS A 111 8.18 -14.03 4.90
C LYS A 111 7.76 -12.78 5.67
N ASP A 112 8.74 -11.95 5.99
CA ASP A 112 8.56 -10.73 6.76
C ASP A 112 8.71 -9.49 5.88
N PHE A 113 7.81 -8.54 6.06
CA PHE A 113 7.82 -7.25 5.37
C PHE A 113 7.66 -6.11 6.36
N GLU A 114 8.69 -5.28 6.47
CA GLU A 114 8.62 -4.09 7.31
C GLU A 114 7.87 -2.96 6.62
N VAL A 115 7.01 -2.29 7.38
CA VAL A 115 6.31 -1.08 6.96
C VAL A 115 6.36 -0.05 8.09
N GLU A 116 6.58 1.20 7.72
CA GLU A 116 6.39 2.33 8.63
C GLU A 116 4.97 2.89 8.44
N LEU A 117 4.15 2.81 9.49
CA LEU A 117 2.83 3.44 9.54
C LEU A 117 2.96 4.81 10.20
N LYS A 118 2.88 5.88 9.41
CA LYS A 118 3.01 7.26 9.91
C LYS A 118 1.68 7.82 10.41
N LYS A 119 1.78 8.78 11.32
CA LYS A 119 0.63 9.57 11.79
C LYS A 119 -0.03 10.30 10.62
N ALA A 120 -1.36 10.40 10.66
CA ALA A 120 -2.13 11.13 9.64
C ALA A 120 -1.85 10.62 8.20
N GLN A 121 -1.59 9.32 8.04
CA GLN A 121 -1.29 8.70 6.75
C GLN A 121 -2.25 7.54 6.47
N LEU A 122 -2.71 7.46 5.22
CA LEU A 122 -3.35 6.26 4.69
C LEU A 122 -2.33 5.45 3.90
N ASN A 123 -2.13 4.21 4.29
CA ASN A 123 -1.27 3.27 3.60
C ASN A 123 -2.15 2.24 2.87
N ASN A 124 -1.95 2.06 1.58
CA ASN A 124 -2.53 0.98 0.81
C ASN A 124 -1.45 -0.07 0.61
N ILE A 125 -1.63 -1.23 1.23
CA ILE A 125 -0.70 -2.35 1.21
C ILE A 125 -1.33 -3.43 0.37
N LYS A 126 -0.70 -3.77 -0.76
CA LYS A 126 -1.21 -4.74 -1.72
C LYS A 126 -0.25 -5.91 -1.82
N LEU A 127 -0.70 -7.08 -1.38
CA LEU A 127 -0.04 -8.35 -1.64
C LEU A 127 -0.62 -8.96 -2.91
N THR A 128 0.21 -9.15 -3.93
CA THR A 128 -0.17 -9.84 -5.17
C THR A 128 0.54 -11.20 -5.21
N ILE A 129 -0.22 -12.24 -5.52
CA ILE A 129 0.24 -13.63 -5.64
C ILE A 129 -0.04 -14.06 -7.09
N LYS A 130 1.00 -14.50 -7.80
CA LYS A 130 0.95 -14.93 -9.21
C LYS A 130 1.55 -16.32 -9.37
#